data_AF-A0A940R3G3-F1
#
_entry.id   AF-A0A940R3G3-F1
#
_cell.length_a   1.000
_cell.length_b   1.000
_cell.length_c   1.000
_cell.angle_alpha   90.00
_cell.angle_beta   90.00
_cell.angle_gamma   90.00
#
_symmetry.space_group_name_H-M   'P 1'
#
loop_
_entity.id
_entity.type
_entity.pdbx_description
1 polymer ?
#
loop_
_entity_poly.entity_id
_entity_poly.type
_entity_poly.pdbx_seq_one_letter_code
_entity_poly.pdbx_strand_id
1 'polypeptide(L)'
;MLRLILLLYGFVFLTNLYAQPVKKHGKLQVKDIQLCDEKGKPVVLRGMSFGWHNFWPRFYNGDAVDWLYKDWNCSVVRAAMGVEPRRGYKDDSAGSVQKIKAVIDGAIKSGIYVIIDWHSHNINLQEAKGFFAQMAKEYGKYPNIIYELFNEPDH
;
A
#
# COMPACT_ATOMS: atom_id res chain seq x y z
N MET A 1 10.71 -14.68 61.88
CA MET A 1 11.90 -14.24 61.10
C MET A 1 12.01 -15.13 59.86
N LEU A 2 12.25 -14.51 58.70
CA LEU A 2 12.42 -15.11 57.36
C LEU A 2 11.14 -15.70 56.73
N ARG A 3 10.72 -15.40 55.50
CA ARG A 3 10.94 -14.35 54.48
C ARG A 3 9.78 -14.65 53.51
N LEU A 4 8.79 -13.77 53.40
CA LEU A 4 8.73 -12.73 52.37
C LEU A 4 8.68 -13.31 50.94
N ILE A 5 7.59 -12.96 50.24
CA ILE A 5 7.44 -12.86 48.79
C ILE A 5 7.03 -14.13 48.03
N LEU A 6 5.73 -14.44 48.01
CA LEU A 6 5.08 -15.00 46.81
C LEU A 6 5.08 -13.89 45.74
N LEU A 7 6.09 -13.89 44.87
CA LEU A 7 6.12 -13.05 43.68
C LEU A 7 5.08 -13.58 42.71
N LEU A 8 3.97 -12.84 42.58
CA LEU A 8 3.07 -12.92 41.43
C LEU A 8 3.92 -12.77 40.15
N TYR A 9 4.25 -13.87 39.49
CA TYR A 9 4.68 -13.85 38.09
C TYR A 9 3.44 -13.62 37.22
N GLY A 10 2.89 -12.40 37.27
CA GLY A 10 1.96 -11.91 36.28
C GLY A 10 2.72 -11.63 34.99
N PHE A 11 2.75 -12.60 34.08
CA PHE A 11 3.27 -12.39 32.74
C PHE A 11 2.31 -11.45 31.99
N VAL A 12 2.53 -10.14 32.11
CA VAL A 12 1.79 -9.15 31.33
C VAL A 12 2.25 -9.28 29.89
N PHE A 13 1.51 -10.04 29.09
CA PHE A 13 1.63 -10.00 27.64
C PHE A 13 1.20 -8.60 27.17
N LEU A 14 2.17 -7.71 26.98
CA LEU A 14 1.98 -6.47 26.24
C LEU A 14 1.71 -6.85 24.79
N THR A 15 0.44 -6.97 24.42
CA THR A 15 0.06 -7.09 23.01
C THR A 15 0.32 -5.74 22.35
N ASN A 16 1.29 -5.68 21.44
CA ASN A 16 1.47 -4.52 20.57
C ASN A 16 0.23 -4.40 19.66
N LEU A 17 -0.70 -3.53 20.04
CA LEU A 17 -1.85 -3.17 19.23
C LEU A 17 -1.39 -2.16 18.16
N TYR A 18 -1.12 -2.65 16.96
CA TYR A 18 -0.84 -1.78 15.83
C TYR A 18 -2.15 -1.14 15.34
N ALA A 19 -2.11 0.17 15.08
CA ALA A 19 -3.26 0.89 14.52
C ALA A 19 -3.61 0.30 13.15
N GLN A 20 -4.88 0.05 12.84
CA GLN A 20 -5.30 -0.52 11.54
C GLN A 20 -6.00 0.58 10.73
N PRO A 21 -5.30 1.35 9.87
CA PRO A 21 -5.83 2.55 9.23
C PRO A 21 -7.11 2.30 8.45
N VAL A 22 -7.16 1.24 7.66
CA VAL A 22 -8.33 0.93 6.82
C VAL A 22 -9.52 0.48 7.67
N LYS A 23 -9.29 -0.27 8.76
CA LYS A 23 -10.37 -0.60 9.71
C LYS A 23 -10.92 0.64 10.41
N LYS A 24 -10.07 1.64 10.68
CA LYS A 24 -10.45 2.89 11.34
C LYS A 24 -11.22 3.84 10.42
N HIS A 25 -10.78 3.95 9.17
CA HIS A 25 -11.26 4.98 8.23
C HIS A 25 -12.18 4.42 7.12
N GLY A 26 -12.14 3.12 6.86
CA GLY A 26 -13.00 2.48 5.87
C GLY A 26 -12.76 3.00 4.45
N LYS A 27 -13.84 3.07 3.66
CA LYS A 27 -13.79 3.56 2.28
C LYS A 27 -13.60 5.08 2.26
N LEU A 28 -12.50 5.53 1.65
CA LEU A 28 -12.20 6.95 1.51
C LEU A 28 -13.15 7.63 0.52
N GLN A 29 -13.31 8.94 0.71
CA GLN A 29 -14.06 9.82 -0.18
C GLN A 29 -13.40 11.20 -0.22
N VAL A 30 -13.67 11.97 -1.27
CA VAL A 30 -13.24 13.37 -1.37
C VAL A 30 -14.44 14.27 -1.12
N LYS A 31 -14.32 15.21 -0.18
CA LYS A 31 -15.29 16.27 0.07
C LYS A 31 -14.63 17.60 -0.23
N ASP A 32 -15.09 18.27 -1.27
CA ASP A 32 -14.46 19.46 -1.85
C ASP A 32 -12.98 19.20 -2.17
N ILE A 33 -12.07 19.74 -1.36
CA ILE A 33 -10.61 19.59 -1.51
C ILE A 33 -10.00 18.63 -0.48
N GLN A 34 -10.80 18.05 0.42
CA GLN A 34 -10.32 17.28 1.56
C GLN A 34 -10.60 15.78 1.37
N LEU A 35 -9.55 14.97 1.56
CA LEU A 35 -9.69 13.53 1.72
C LEU A 35 -10.36 13.22 3.07
N CYS A 36 -11.40 12.40 3.06
CA CYS A 36 -12.18 12.02 4.23
C CYS A 36 -12.38 10.50 4.33
N ASP A 37 -12.64 10.03 5.55
CA ASP A 37 -13.05 8.66 5.85
C ASP A 37 -14.50 8.36 5.44
N GLU A 38 -14.96 7.13 5.62
CA GLU A 38 -16.32 6.70 5.26
C GLU A 38 -17.44 7.49 5.98
N LYS A 39 -17.12 8.09 7.14
CA LYS A 39 -18.05 8.90 7.96
C LYS A 39 -17.92 10.39 7.63
N GLY A 40 -17.06 10.76 6.69
CA GLY A 40 -16.85 12.12 6.25
C GLY A 40 -15.91 12.94 7.15
N LYS A 41 -15.14 12.29 8.03
CA LYS A 41 -14.12 12.99 8.84
C LYS A 41 -12.83 13.13 8.04
N PRO A 42 -12.12 14.27 8.11
CA PRO A 42 -10.85 14.47 7.42
C PRO A 42 -9.80 13.40 7.76
N VAL A 43 -9.05 12.96 6.74
CA VAL A 43 -7.97 11.97 6.85
C VAL A 43 -6.71 12.53 6.19
N VAL A 44 -5.56 12.26 6.82
CA VAL A 44 -4.24 12.47 6.24
C VAL A 44 -3.53 11.12 6.22
N LEU A 45 -3.18 10.64 5.04
CA LEU A 45 -2.37 9.44 4.88
C LEU A 45 -0.89 9.83 4.85
N ARG A 46 -0.04 9.06 5.53
CA ARG A 46 1.41 9.26 5.56
C ARG A 46 2.09 7.92 5.31
N GLY A 47 3.13 7.91 4.48
CA GLY A 47 3.68 6.65 4.02
C GLY A 47 4.86 6.80 3.08
N MET A 48 5.22 5.69 2.45
CA MET A 48 6.38 5.59 1.58
C MET A 48 6.00 5.06 0.20
N SER A 49 6.70 5.57 -0.81
CA SER A 49 6.71 4.94 -2.14
C SER A 49 7.83 3.91 -2.21
N PHE A 50 7.52 2.78 -2.83
CA PHE A 50 8.54 1.96 -3.45
C PHE A 50 9.09 2.74 -4.67
N GLY A 51 10.39 2.59 -4.96
CA GLY A 51 10.93 3.04 -6.25
C GLY A 51 10.56 2.05 -7.36
N TRP A 52 10.67 2.46 -8.63
CA TRP A 52 10.51 1.64 -9.85
C TRP A 52 10.73 0.12 -9.64
N HIS A 53 9.65 -0.66 -9.79
CA HIS A 53 9.68 -2.09 -9.50
C HIS A 53 10.75 -2.87 -10.29
N ASN A 54 11.05 -2.46 -11.51
CA ASN A 54 12.00 -3.09 -12.42
C ASN A 54 13.47 -2.78 -12.08
N PHE A 55 13.73 -1.73 -11.30
CA PHE A 55 15.04 -1.39 -10.75
C PHE A 55 15.25 -1.92 -9.33
N TRP A 56 14.22 -1.90 -8.48
CA TRP A 56 14.30 -2.38 -7.09
C TRP A 56 13.30 -3.52 -6.76
N PRO A 57 13.24 -4.61 -7.56
CA PRO A 57 12.19 -5.63 -7.45
C PRO A 57 12.25 -6.46 -6.16
N ARG A 58 13.36 -6.40 -5.42
CA ARG A 58 13.57 -7.16 -4.17
C ARG A 58 12.66 -6.69 -3.04
N PHE A 59 12.25 -5.41 -3.04
CA PHE A 59 11.41 -4.84 -1.99
C PHE A 59 9.91 -5.08 -2.23
N TYR A 60 9.50 -5.46 -3.44
CA TYR A 60 8.10 -5.68 -3.80
C TYR A 60 7.64 -7.05 -3.28
N ASN A 61 7.34 -7.09 -1.98
CA ASN A 61 6.85 -8.26 -1.26
C ASN A 61 6.05 -7.83 -0.02
N GLY A 62 5.27 -8.76 0.56
CA GLY A 62 4.43 -8.48 1.72
C GLY A 62 5.20 -8.16 3.00
N ASP A 63 6.39 -8.71 3.20
CA ASP A 63 7.18 -8.50 4.43
C ASP A 63 7.72 -7.06 4.50
N ALA A 64 8.15 -6.50 3.36
CA ALA A 64 8.54 -5.10 3.28
C ALA A 64 7.36 -4.16 3.59
N VAL A 65 6.15 -4.49 3.12
CA VAL A 65 4.94 -3.73 3.45
C VAL A 65 4.62 -3.82 4.94
N ASP A 66 4.68 -5.02 5.52
CA ASP A 66 4.46 -5.23 6.95
C ASP A 66 5.48 -4.48 7.81
N TRP A 67 6.74 -4.41 7.38
CA TRP A 67 7.77 -3.60 8.04
C TRP A 67 7.44 -2.11 8.00
N LEU A 68 7.12 -1.57 6.81
CA LEU A 68 6.73 -0.16 6.66
C LEU A 68 5.51 0.19 7.51
N TYR A 69 4.58 -0.74 7.64
CA TYR A 69 3.42 -0.59 8.50
C TYR A 69 3.80 -0.58 10.00
N LYS A 70 4.51 -1.60 10.48
CA LYS A 70 4.73 -1.81 11.92
C LYS A 70 5.82 -0.93 12.51
N ASP A 71 6.92 -0.76 11.78
CA ASP A 71 8.10 -0.04 12.25
C ASP A 71 8.01 1.45 11.89
N TRP A 72 7.63 1.75 10.65
CA TRP A 72 7.58 3.14 10.14
C TRP A 72 6.21 3.79 10.31
N ASN A 73 5.22 3.05 10.82
CA ASN A 73 3.86 3.53 11.04
C ASN A 73 3.19 4.07 9.77
N CYS A 74 3.51 3.51 8.60
CA CYS A 74 2.90 3.92 7.34
C CYS A 74 1.40 3.58 7.34
N SER A 75 0.56 4.56 7.01
CA SER A 75 -0.87 4.34 6.77
C SER A 75 -1.19 4.06 5.31
N VAL A 76 -0.24 4.33 4.41
CA VAL A 76 -0.33 4.09 2.96
C VAL A 76 1.04 3.66 2.44
N VAL A 77 1.07 2.84 1.40
CA VAL A 77 2.28 2.59 0.60
C VAL A 77 1.97 2.85 -0.89
N ARG A 78 2.99 3.15 -1.69
CA ARG A 78 2.82 3.39 -3.14
C ARG A 78 3.63 2.40 -3.96
N ALA A 79 2.96 1.63 -4.81
CA ALA A 79 3.56 0.62 -5.67
C ALA A 79 3.85 1.21 -7.07
N ALA A 80 5.07 1.73 -7.26
CA ALA A 80 5.48 2.38 -8.51
C ALA A 80 5.76 1.35 -9.63
N MET A 81 4.82 1.18 -10.56
CA MET A 81 4.97 0.24 -11.67
C MET A 81 5.66 0.91 -12.87
N GLY A 82 6.98 0.80 -12.93
CA GLY A 82 7.74 1.24 -14.11
C GLY A 82 7.21 0.64 -15.42
N VAL A 83 7.00 1.49 -16.43
CA VAL A 83 6.31 1.10 -17.67
C VAL A 83 7.28 0.83 -18.82
N GLU A 84 8.13 1.79 -19.17
CA GLU A 84 8.96 1.75 -20.38
C GLU A 84 10.34 1.09 -20.24
N PRO A 85 11.11 1.28 -19.15
CA PRO A 85 12.47 0.75 -19.08
C PRO A 85 12.49 -0.78 -19.05
N ARG A 86 13.65 -1.39 -19.32
CA ARG A 86 13.84 -2.86 -19.33
C ARG A 86 13.25 -3.52 -18.07
N ARG A 87 12.55 -4.63 -18.26
CA ARG A 87 11.75 -5.35 -17.25
C ARG A 87 10.58 -4.55 -16.67
N GLY A 88 10.23 -3.41 -17.25
CA GLY A 88 9.01 -2.67 -16.96
C GLY A 88 7.80 -3.28 -17.66
N TYR A 89 6.61 -2.70 -17.46
CA TYR A 89 5.35 -3.28 -17.91
C TYR A 89 5.29 -3.59 -19.42
N LYS A 90 5.89 -2.76 -20.27
CA LYS A 90 5.89 -2.97 -21.73
C LYS A 90 6.82 -4.11 -22.17
N ASP A 91 7.83 -4.43 -21.38
CA ASP A 91 8.82 -5.50 -21.63
C ASP A 91 8.41 -6.82 -20.96
N ASP A 92 7.94 -6.74 -19.71
CA ASP A 92 7.46 -7.88 -18.91
C ASP A 92 6.23 -7.50 -18.08
N SER A 93 5.06 -7.53 -18.71
CA SER A 93 3.79 -7.19 -18.07
C SER A 93 3.42 -8.17 -16.95
N ALA A 94 3.67 -9.46 -17.13
CA ALA A 94 3.36 -10.50 -16.16
C ALA A 94 4.19 -10.34 -14.88
N GLY A 95 5.50 -10.14 -15.01
CA GLY A 95 6.39 -9.87 -13.88
C GLY A 95 6.06 -8.56 -13.18
N SER A 96 5.75 -7.51 -13.95
CA SER A 96 5.32 -6.21 -13.41
C SER A 96 4.05 -6.36 -12.55
N VAL A 97 3.00 -6.99 -13.09
CA VAL A 97 1.74 -7.24 -12.38
C VAL A 97 1.96 -8.08 -11.14
N GLN A 98 2.81 -9.13 -11.20
CA GLN A 98 3.12 -9.95 -10.04
C GLN A 98 3.71 -9.12 -8.89
N LYS A 99 4.63 -8.20 -9.20
CA LYS A 99 5.26 -7.32 -8.19
C LYS A 99 4.27 -6.35 -7.57
N ILE A 100 3.41 -5.74 -8.38
CA ILE A 100 2.38 -4.82 -7.88
C ILE A 100 1.37 -5.56 -7.01
N LYS A 101 0.89 -6.73 -7.43
CA LYS A 101 -0.03 -7.55 -6.64
C LYS A 101 0.56 -7.96 -5.30
N ALA A 102 1.85 -8.31 -5.24
CA ALA A 102 2.51 -8.64 -3.97
C ALA A 102 2.46 -7.48 -2.95
N VAL A 103 2.58 -6.23 -3.41
CA VAL A 103 2.46 -5.04 -2.55
C VAL A 103 1.00 -4.77 -2.17
N ILE A 104 0.06 -4.91 -3.12
CA ILE A 104 -1.38 -4.76 -2.85
C ILE A 104 -1.85 -5.77 -1.80
N ASP A 105 -1.53 -7.05 -1.98
CA ASP A 105 -1.91 -8.13 -1.07
C ASP A 105 -1.29 -7.92 0.32
N GLY A 106 -0.03 -7.47 0.36
CA GLY A 106 0.65 -7.07 1.60
C GLY A 106 -0.05 -5.92 2.32
N ALA A 107 -0.50 -4.90 1.59
CA ALA A 107 -1.20 -3.74 2.15
C ALA A 107 -2.59 -4.11 2.67
N ILE A 108 -3.33 -4.95 1.93
CA ILE A 108 -4.62 -5.50 2.37
C ILE A 108 -4.45 -6.31 3.66
N LYS A 109 -3.46 -7.23 3.68
CA LYS A 109 -3.16 -8.04 4.85
C LYS A 109 -2.74 -7.21 6.07
N SER A 110 -1.98 -6.14 5.86
CA SER A 110 -1.51 -5.24 6.92
C SER A 110 -2.57 -4.22 7.36
N GLY A 111 -3.67 -4.08 6.62
CA GLY A 111 -4.77 -3.16 6.93
C GLY A 111 -4.46 -1.69 6.63
N ILE A 112 -3.56 -1.42 5.68
CA ILE A 112 -3.15 -0.07 5.24
C ILE A 112 -3.63 0.21 3.81
N TYR A 113 -3.63 1.47 3.39
CA TYR A 113 -3.96 1.84 2.01
C TYR A 113 -2.79 1.57 1.06
N VAL A 114 -3.08 1.43 -0.23
CA VAL A 114 -2.06 1.28 -1.29
C VAL A 114 -2.43 2.12 -2.49
N ILE A 115 -1.45 2.89 -2.98
CA ILE A 115 -1.52 3.58 -4.27
C ILE A 115 -0.93 2.66 -5.34
N ILE A 116 -1.74 2.35 -6.35
CA ILE A 116 -1.32 1.63 -7.56
C ILE A 116 -0.97 2.67 -8.60
N ASP A 117 0.32 2.82 -8.85
CA ASP A 117 0.89 3.89 -9.65
C ASP A 117 1.37 3.38 -11.02
N TRP A 118 0.76 3.94 -12.08
CA TRP A 118 1.25 3.83 -13.45
C TRP A 118 2.45 4.75 -13.65
N HIS A 119 3.63 4.20 -13.33
CA HIS A 119 4.87 4.96 -13.20
C HIS A 119 5.53 5.19 -14.56
N SER A 120 4.96 6.15 -15.29
CA SER A 120 5.23 6.50 -16.68
C SER A 120 5.47 8.00 -16.78
N HIS A 121 6.31 8.40 -17.74
CA HIS A 121 6.40 9.78 -18.22
C HIS A 121 5.64 9.97 -19.54
N ASN A 122 5.47 8.91 -20.33
CA ASN A 122 4.80 8.98 -21.63
C ASN A 122 3.33 8.56 -21.57
N ILE A 123 2.56 8.98 -22.58
CA ILE A 123 1.20 8.50 -22.80
C ILE A 123 1.23 7.05 -23.31
N ASN A 124 0.71 6.12 -22.51
CA ASN A 124 0.55 4.71 -22.85
C ASN A 124 -0.91 4.27 -22.62
N LEU A 125 -1.85 4.93 -23.30
CA LEU A 125 -3.28 4.89 -22.97
C LEU A 125 -3.90 3.49 -23.03
N GLN A 126 -3.53 2.67 -24.02
CA GLN A 126 -4.13 1.34 -24.19
C GLN A 126 -3.64 0.38 -23.12
N GLU A 127 -2.34 0.41 -22.83
CA GLU A 127 -1.71 -0.39 -21.80
C GLU A 127 -2.23 -0.01 -20.41
N ALA A 128 -2.33 1.29 -20.12
CA ALA A 128 -2.88 1.78 -18.86
C ALA A 128 -4.35 1.34 -18.69
N LYS A 129 -5.19 1.47 -19.71
CA LYS A 129 -6.59 0.99 -19.68
C LYS A 129 -6.67 -0.51 -19.37
N GLY A 130 -5.86 -1.33 -20.04
CA GLY A 130 -5.82 -2.77 -19.80
C GLY A 130 -5.40 -3.12 -18.37
N PHE A 131 -4.30 -2.50 -17.91
CA PHE A 131 -3.80 -2.69 -16.55
C PHE A 131 -4.81 -2.28 -15.48
N PHE A 132 -5.36 -1.08 -15.56
CA PHE A 132 -6.31 -0.60 -14.56
C PHE A 132 -7.65 -1.34 -14.61
N ALA A 133 -8.11 -1.79 -15.78
CA ALA A 133 -9.29 -2.66 -15.87
C ALA A 133 -9.06 -3.99 -15.12
N GLN A 134 -7.85 -4.57 -15.25
CA GLN A 134 -7.49 -5.76 -14.49
C GLN A 134 -7.46 -5.48 -12.98
N MET A 135 -6.74 -4.44 -12.55
CA MET A 135 -6.62 -4.10 -11.13
C MET A 135 -7.99 -3.76 -10.51
N ALA A 136 -8.85 -3.04 -11.23
CA ALA A 136 -10.20 -2.71 -10.78
C ALA A 136 -11.09 -3.95 -10.64
N LYS A 137 -11.01 -4.89 -11.58
CA LYS A 137 -11.77 -6.15 -11.51
C LYS A 137 -11.36 -7.01 -10.31
N GLU A 138 -10.07 -7.09 -10.03
CA GLU A 138 -9.54 -7.93 -8.96
C GLU A 138 -9.67 -7.27 -7.57
N TYR A 139 -9.35 -5.98 -7.48
CA TYR A 139 -9.16 -5.28 -6.20
C TYR A 139 -10.12 -4.12 -5.95
N GLY A 140 -10.96 -3.72 -6.90
CA GLY A 140 -11.84 -2.54 -6.76
C GLY A 140 -12.86 -2.61 -5.62
N LYS A 141 -13.11 -3.80 -5.05
CA LYS A 141 -13.96 -3.99 -3.86
C LYS A 141 -13.27 -3.63 -2.54
N TYR A 142 -11.94 -3.54 -2.51
CA TYR A 142 -11.20 -3.27 -1.28
C TYR A 142 -11.09 -1.77 -1.05
N PRO A 143 -11.41 -1.27 0.16
CA PRO A 143 -11.27 0.16 0.47
C PRO A 143 -9.81 0.63 0.52
N ASN A 144 -8.86 -0.30 0.55
CA ASN A 144 -7.42 -0.03 0.57
C ASN A 144 -6.91 0.68 -0.70
N ILE A 145 -7.58 0.49 -1.84
CA ILE A 145 -7.01 0.80 -3.16
C ILE A 145 -7.21 2.26 -3.54
N ILE A 146 -6.13 2.90 -3.98
CA ILE A 146 -6.09 4.21 -4.61
C ILE A 146 -5.39 4.03 -5.96
N TYR A 147 -5.94 4.61 -7.03
CA TYR A 147 -5.33 4.55 -8.36
C TYR A 147 -4.66 5.88 -8.70
N GLU A 148 -3.41 5.81 -9.16
CA GLU A 148 -2.65 6.94 -9.69
C GLU A 148 -2.36 6.63 -11.17
N LEU A 149 -3.13 7.29 -12.04
CA LEU A 149 -3.26 6.89 -13.45
C LEU A 149 -2.07 7.29 -14.31
N PHE A 150 -1.28 8.26 -13.86
CA PHE A 150 -0.12 8.79 -14.56
C PHE A 150 0.77 9.50 -13.54
N ASN A 151 1.95 8.93 -13.30
CA ASN A 151 2.94 9.46 -12.34
C ASN A 151 3.29 10.93 -12.60
N GLU A 152 4.03 11.20 -13.68
CA GLU A 152 4.61 12.52 -13.92
C GLU A 152 4.61 12.79 -15.43
N PRO A 153 3.47 13.27 -15.99
CA PRO A 153 3.42 13.74 -17.36
C PRO A 153 4.47 14.84 -17.56
N ASP A 154 5.26 14.71 -18.62
CA ASP A 154 6.19 15.73 -19.08
C ASP A 154 5.65 16.46 -20.31
N HIS A 155 6.52 17.23 -20.97
CA HIS A 155 6.18 18.21 -22.00
C HIS A 155 5.86 17.60 -23.37
#